data_AF-A0A7K3NSY1-F1
#
_entry.id   AF-A0A7K3NSY1-F1
#
_cell.length_a   1.000
_cell.length_b   1.000
_cell.length_c   1.000
_cell.angle_alpha   90.00
_cell.angle_beta   90.00
_cell.angle_gamma   90.00
#
_symmetry.space_group_name_H-M   'P 1'
#
loop_
_entity.id
_entity.type
_entity.pdbx_description
1 polymer ?
#
loop_
_entity_poly.entity_id
_entity_poly.type
_entity_poly.pdbx_seq_one_letter_code
_entity_poly.pdbx_strand_id
1 'polypeptide(L)'
;MVRKTLLLTALFLLLLGNAASAVAQTAPSFAQTWAGYTEKEKHCFITGMATGVRILCTDITVGRGKDADPEHINKQFRECFNAYVISDPAKAVKAMDELYADKKNAFIPFDGIYKIAGLKLNGENVDNILEQSRQYAEGLKKKLAKEAKK
;
A
#
# COMPACT_ATOMS: atom_id res chain seq x y z
N MET A 1 -49.53 -11.40 28.34
CA MET A 1 -48.89 -10.80 27.15
C MET A 1 -47.61 -10.03 27.47
N VAL A 2 -47.53 -9.30 28.59
CA VAL A 2 -46.36 -8.50 29.03
C VAL A 2 -45.01 -9.24 29.01
N ARG A 3 -44.98 -10.53 29.37
CA ARG A 3 -43.75 -11.34 29.44
C ARG A 3 -43.09 -11.61 28.08
N LYS A 4 -43.89 -11.70 27.01
CA LYS A 4 -43.37 -11.89 25.62
C LYS A 4 -42.82 -10.58 25.06
N THR A 5 -43.43 -9.45 25.41
CA THR A 5 -43.00 -8.11 24.98
C THR A 5 -41.68 -7.69 25.61
N LEU A 6 -41.43 -8.05 26.88
CA LEU A 6 -40.16 -7.83 27.59
C LEU A 6 -39.00 -8.65 27.01
N LEU A 7 -39.26 -9.89 26.59
CA LEU A 7 -38.26 -10.75 25.94
C LEU A 7 -37.86 -10.21 24.56
N LEU A 8 -38.83 -9.70 23.78
CA LEU A 8 -38.58 -9.10 22.47
C LEU A 8 -37.78 -7.80 22.57
N THR A 9 -38.05 -6.96 23.57
CA THR A 9 -37.29 -5.71 23.79
C THR A 9 -35.86 -5.98 24.28
N ALA A 10 -35.67 -6.97 25.16
CA ALA A 10 -34.33 -7.39 25.58
C ALA A 10 -33.51 -7.98 24.42
N LEU A 11 -34.14 -8.77 23.54
CA LEU A 11 -33.48 -9.32 22.34
C LEU A 11 -33.09 -8.21 21.35
N PHE A 12 -33.95 -7.20 21.18
CA PHE A 12 -33.68 -6.06 20.30
C PHE A 12 -32.53 -5.19 20.82
N LEU A 13 -32.43 -4.99 22.13
CA LEU A 13 -31.32 -4.26 22.77
C LEU A 13 -30.00 -5.05 22.71
N LEU A 14 -30.03 -6.39 22.82
CA LEU A 14 -28.86 -7.25 22.65
C LEU A 14 -28.34 -7.26 21.19
N LEU A 15 -29.26 -7.22 20.21
CA LEU A 15 -28.91 -7.12 18.79
C LEU A 15 -28.32 -5.75 18.43
N LEU A 16 -28.82 -4.67 19.04
CA LEU A 16 -28.28 -3.31 18.86
C LEU A 16 -26.96 -3.08 19.61
N GLY A 17 -26.75 -3.74 20.76
CA GLY A 17 -25.50 -3.68 21.51
C GLY A 17 -24.31 -4.34 20.79
N ASN A 18 -24.57 -5.38 19.99
CA ASN A 18 -23.53 -6.04 19.18
C ASN A 18 -23.14 -5.25 17.93
N ALA A 19 -23.98 -4.34 17.43
CA ALA A 19 -23.65 -3.49 16.29
C ALA A 19 -22.65 -2.37 16.65
N ALA A 20 -22.61 -1.95 17.91
CA ALA A 20 -21.75 -0.85 18.37
C ALA A 20 -20.26 -1.26 18.58
N SER A 21 -19.95 -2.56 18.68
CA SER A 21 -18.56 -3.04 18.85
C SER A 21 -17.76 -3.13 17.53
N ALA A 22 -18.37 -2.80 16.38
CA ALA A 22 -17.68 -2.83 15.09
C ALA A 22 -16.84 -1.57 14.81
N VAL A 23 -16.92 -0.51 15.63
CA VAL A 23 -16.32 0.81 15.37
C VAL A 23 -14.89 0.96 15.94
N ALA A 24 -14.19 -0.15 16.17
CA ALA A 24 -12.76 -0.14 16.50
C ALA A 24 -11.97 -1.02 15.52
N GLN A 25 -12.45 -1.20 14.29
CA GLN A 25 -11.61 -1.73 13.22
C GLN A 25 -10.52 -0.70 12.93
N THR A 26 -9.33 -0.93 13.51
CA THR A 26 -8.08 -0.32 13.05
C THR A 26 -8.07 -0.37 11.52
N ALA A 27 -7.89 0.79 10.87
CA ALA A 27 -7.87 0.88 9.42
C ALA A 27 -7.04 -0.27 8.82
N PRO A 28 -7.54 -0.94 7.77
CA PRO A 28 -6.86 -2.10 7.21
C PRO A 28 -5.45 -1.71 6.80
N SER A 29 -4.50 -2.58 7.15
CA SER A 29 -3.12 -2.44 6.68
C SER A 29 -3.07 -2.47 5.16
N PHE A 30 -2.05 -1.87 4.55
CA PHE A 30 -1.95 -1.86 3.09
C PHE A 30 -1.90 -3.28 2.52
N ALA A 31 -1.28 -4.24 3.21
CA ALA A 31 -1.30 -5.64 2.80
C ALA A 31 -2.71 -6.23 2.72
N GLN A 32 -3.59 -5.87 3.66
CA GLN A 32 -5.00 -6.28 3.63
C GLN A 32 -5.75 -5.62 2.47
N THR A 33 -5.52 -4.33 2.25
CA THR A 33 -6.09 -3.61 1.09
C THR A 33 -5.62 -4.23 -0.23
N TRP A 34 -4.31 -4.48 -0.35
CA TRP A 34 -3.68 -5.07 -1.52
C TRP A 34 -4.20 -6.48 -1.81
N ALA A 35 -4.37 -7.31 -0.79
CA ALA A 35 -4.95 -8.65 -0.93
C ALA A 35 -6.42 -8.62 -1.40
N GLY A 36 -7.14 -7.52 -1.14
CA GLY A 36 -8.51 -7.31 -1.62
C GLY A 36 -8.61 -6.87 -3.08
N TYR A 37 -7.51 -6.40 -3.68
CA TYR A 37 -7.49 -6.00 -5.09
C TYR A 37 -7.49 -7.21 -6.02
N THR A 38 -8.30 -7.12 -7.07
CA THR A 38 -8.18 -7.99 -8.24
C THR A 38 -6.83 -7.79 -8.91
N GLU A 39 -6.42 -8.80 -9.68
CA GLU A 39 -5.17 -8.78 -10.45
C GLU A 39 -5.09 -7.55 -11.39
N LYS A 40 -6.21 -7.23 -12.06
CA LYS A 40 -6.35 -6.03 -12.90
C LYS A 40 -6.19 -4.73 -12.10
N GLU A 41 -6.78 -4.63 -10.92
CA GLU A 41 -6.65 -3.44 -10.06
C GLU A 41 -5.22 -3.23 -9.59
N LYS A 42 -4.52 -4.31 -9.21
CA LYS A 42 -3.09 -4.23 -8.85
C LYS A 42 -2.25 -3.73 -10.02
N HIS A 43 -2.47 -4.25 -11.23
CA HIS A 43 -1.81 -3.79 -12.45
C HIS A 43 -2.07 -2.30 -12.73
N CYS A 44 -3.34 -1.87 -12.65
CA CYS A 44 -3.71 -0.48 -12.83
C CYS A 44 -3.06 0.42 -11.78
N PHE A 45 -2.99 -0.03 -10.51
CA PHE A 45 -2.35 0.72 -9.42
C PHE A 45 -0.86 0.94 -9.70
N ILE A 46 -0.11 -0.11 -10.05
CA ILE A 46 1.32 -0.01 -10.37
C ILE A 46 1.56 0.88 -11.59
N THR A 47 0.71 0.76 -12.61
CA THR A 47 0.79 1.60 -13.82
C THR A 47 0.52 3.08 -13.49
N GLY A 48 -0.49 3.35 -12.65
CA GLY A 48 -0.82 4.69 -12.18
C GLY A 48 0.30 5.31 -11.35
N MET A 49 0.95 4.53 -10.48
CA MET A 49 2.14 4.94 -9.73
C MET A 49 3.29 5.33 -10.66
N ALA A 50 3.64 4.47 -11.62
CA ALA A 50 4.69 4.75 -12.59
C ALA A 50 4.39 6.02 -13.41
N THR A 51 3.11 6.23 -13.76
CA THR A 51 2.65 7.43 -14.46
C THR A 51 2.77 8.68 -13.59
N GLY A 52 2.32 8.61 -12.33
CA GLY A 52 2.42 9.72 -11.38
C GLY A 52 3.86 10.14 -11.13
N VAL A 53 4.77 9.17 -10.96
CA VAL A 53 6.18 9.50 -10.81
C VAL A 53 6.78 10.05 -12.10
N ARG A 54 6.38 9.55 -13.27
CA ARG A 54 6.77 10.16 -14.54
C ARG A 54 6.39 11.64 -14.58
N ILE A 55 5.17 12.00 -14.20
CA ILE A 55 4.71 13.40 -14.15
C ILE A 55 5.58 14.26 -13.21
N LEU A 56 5.96 13.73 -12.04
CA LEU A 56 6.78 14.48 -11.06
C LEU A 56 8.25 14.57 -11.47
N CYS A 57 8.77 13.54 -12.15
CA CYS A 57 10.18 13.40 -12.49
C CYS A 57 10.55 13.94 -13.87
N THR A 58 9.60 14.04 -14.79
CA THR A 58 9.83 14.68 -16.10
C THR A 58 9.38 16.10 -16.03
N ASP A 59 10.29 17.03 -16.31
CA ASP A 59 9.97 18.45 -16.38
C ASP A 59 8.83 18.67 -17.41
N ILE A 60 7.90 19.58 -17.12
CA ILE A 60 6.75 19.90 -18.01
C ILE A 60 7.24 20.65 -19.27
N THR A 61 8.48 20.46 -19.70
CA THR A 61 9.10 21.16 -20.83
C THR A 61 8.50 20.75 -22.17
N VAL A 62 7.83 19.59 -22.26
CA VAL A 62 6.97 19.27 -23.42
C VAL A 62 5.83 20.29 -23.55
N GLY A 63 5.34 20.84 -22.43
CA GLY A 63 4.37 21.93 -22.39
C GLY A 63 4.98 23.34 -22.51
N ARG A 64 6.32 23.47 -22.52
CA ARG A 64 7.04 24.75 -22.68
C ARG A 64 7.77 24.90 -24.02
N GLY A 65 7.52 23.99 -24.96
CA GLY A 65 7.78 24.23 -26.38
C GLY A 65 9.25 24.27 -26.79
N LYS A 66 10.12 23.43 -26.23
CA LYS A 66 11.45 23.20 -26.80
C LYS A 66 11.76 21.71 -26.82
N ASP A 67 11.98 21.19 -28.02
CA ASP A 67 12.63 19.93 -28.38
C ASP A 67 12.99 19.03 -27.19
N ALA A 68 12.00 18.27 -26.73
CA ALA A 68 12.24 17.30 -25.67
C ALA A 68 12.63 15.98 -26.35
N ASP A 69 13.93 15.76 -26.50
CA ASP A 69 14.48 14.48 -26.94
C ASP A 69 13.89 13.34 -26.06
N PRO A 70 13.15 12.38 -26.63
CA PRO A 70 12.56 11.27 -25.87
C PRO A 70 13.61 10.46 -25.10
N GLU A 71 14.84 10.37 -25.59
CA GLU A 71 15.93 9.68 -24.90
C GLU A 71 16.37 10.47 -23.66
N HIS A 72 16.53 11.79 -23.79
CA HIS A 72 16.81 12.68 -22.66
C HIS A 72 15.71 12.65 -21.58
N ILE A 73 14.43 12.70 -21.97
CA ILE A 73 13.29 12.60 -21.03
C ILE A 73 13.29 11.25 -20.32
N ASN A 74 13.51 10.15 -21.06
CA ASN A 74 13.58 8.83 -20.47
C ASN A 74 14.79 8.67 -19.55
N LYS A 75 15.93 9.28 -19.88
CA LYS A 75 17.12 9.32 -19.03
C LYS A 75 16.85 10.12 -17.76
N GLN A 76 16.27 11.32 -17.83
CA GLN A 76 15.89 12.12 -16.65
C GLN A 76 14.87 11.39 -15.77
N PHE A 77 13.84 10.79 -16.39
CA PHE A 77 12.90 9.94 -15.68
C PHE A 77 13.62 8.80 -15.00
N ARG A 78 14.47 8.06 -15.72
CA ARG A 78 15.28 7.00 -15.12
C ARG A 78 16.18 7.54 -14.02
N GLU A 79 16.81 8.69 -14.12
CA GLU A 79 17.70 9.22 -13.07
C GLU A 79 16.94 9.71 -11.83
N CYS A 80 15.79 10.37 -12.01
CA CYS A 80 14.88 10.75 -10.92
C CYS A 80 14.22 9.54 -10.27
N PHE A 81 13.99 8.49 -11.05
CA PHE A 81 13.28 7.28 -10.65
C PHE A 81 14.22 6.09 -10.34
N ASN A 82 15.52 6.20 -10.63
CA ASN A 82 16.51 5.15 -10.39
C ASN A 82 16.96 5.19 -8.95
N ALA A 83 16.28 4.36 -8.18
CA ALA A 83 16.94 3.20 -7.60
C ALA A 83 16.00 1.98 -7.47
N TYR A 84 14.73 2.06 -7.90
CA TYR A 84 13.70 1.11 -7.43
C TYR A 84 12.60 0.75 -8.43
N VAL A 85 12.78 1.01 -9.73
CA VAL A 85 11.69 0.83 -10.71
C VAL A 85 11.45 -0.63 -11.04
N ILE A 86 10.21 -1.08 -10.85
CA ILE A 86 9.71 -2.29 -11.46
C ILE A 86 8.98 -1.88 -12.75
N SER A 87 9.66 -1.97 -13.89
CA SER A 87 9.14 -1.52 -15.19
C SER A 87 8.01 -2.40 -15.75
N ASP A 88 7.85 -3.60 -15.19
CA ASP A 88 6.85 -4.58 -15.58
C ASP A 88 5.84 -4.72 -14.44
N PRO A 89 4.61 -4.19 -14.59
CA PRO A 89 3.58 -4.28 -13.57
C PRO A 89 3.30 -5.71 -13.12
N ALA A 90 3.36 -6.70 -14.01
CA ALA A 90 3.10 -8.09 -13.64
C ALA A 90 4.18 -8.64 -12.70
N LYS A 91 5.46 -8.32 -12.98
CA LYS A 91 6.56 -8.67 -12.07
C LYS A 91 6.46 -7.93 -10.75
N ALA A 92 6.02 -6.67 -10.76
CA ALA A 92 5.81 -5.89 -9.55
C ALA A 92 4.75 -6.53 -8.67
N VAL A 93 3.59 -6.83 -9.25
CA VAL A 93 2.47 -7.44 -8.55
C VAL A 93 2.88 -8.78 -7.96
N LYS A 94 3.51 -9.65 -8.74
CA LYS A 94 3.98 -10.95 -8.27
C LYS A 94 4.97 -10.81 -7.10
N ALA A 95 5.98 -9.95 -7.24
CA ALA A 95 6.98 -9.76 -6.19
C ALA A 95 6.39 -9.16 -4.91
N MET A 96 5.44 -8.22 -5.04
CA MET A 96 4.72 -7.67 -3.89
C MET A 96 3.78 -8.69 -3.24
N ASP A 97 3.10 -9.53 -4.01
CA ASP A 97 2.27 -10.62 -3.49
C ASP A 97 3.11 -11.62 -2.69
N GLU A 98 4.29 -12.00 -3.20
CA GLU A 98 5.24 -12.84 -2.48
C GLU A 98 5.70 -12.22 -1.15
N LEU A 99 5.97 -10.91 -1.13
CA LEU A 99 6.36 -10.21 0.08
C LEU A 99 5.19 -10.11 1.07
N TYR A 100 3.99 -9.76 0.62
CA TYR A 100 2.82 -9.64 1.51
C TYR A 100 2.25 -10.99 1.97
N ALA A 101 2.66 -12.11 1.37
CA ALA A 101 2.33 -13.44 1.87
C ALA A 101 2.90 -13.69 3.28
N ASP A 102 4.02 -13.03 3.66
CA ASP A 102 4.51 -13.03 5.03
C ASP A 102 3.74 -12.01 5.87
N LYS A 103 3.00 -12.49 6.88
CA LYS A 103 2.22 -11.65 7.80
C LYS A 103 3.07 -10.63 8.56
N LYS A 104 4.39 -10.86 8.72
CA LYS A 104 5.30 -9.87 9.31
C LYS A 104 5.46 -8.62 8.46
N ASN A 105 5.12 -8.70 7.18
CA ASN A 105 5.20 -7.59 6.23
C ASN A 105 3.89 -6.78 6.17
N ALA A 106 2.85 -7.18 6.90
CA ALA A 106 1.52 -6.61 6.77
C ALA A 106 1.48 -5.09 6.99
N PHE A 107 2.28 -4.59 7.93
CA PHE A 107 2.34 -3.17 8.29
C PHE A 107 3.41 -2.38 7.54
N ILE A 108 4.23 -3.03 6.72
CA ILE A 108 5.20 -2.31 5.89
C ILE A 108 4.40 -1.50 4.87
N PRO A 109 4.60 -0.17 4.80
CA PRO A 109 3.94 0.67 3.82
C PRO A 109 4.21 0.23 2.38
N PHE A 110 3.30 0.62 1.47
CA PHE A 110 3.39 0.31 0.05
C PHE A 110 4.75 0.66 -0.55
N ASP A 111 5.26 1.85 -0.28
CA ASP A 111 6.54 2.35 -0.81
C ASP A 111 7.72 1.48 -0.37
N GLY A 112 7.72 1.03 0.89
CA GLY A 112 8.73 0.10 1.41
C GLY A 112 8.69 -1.25 0.68
N ILE A 113 7.49 -1.84 0.53
CA ILE A 113 7.34 -3.13 -0.15
C ILE A 113 7.63 -3.04 -1.64
N TYR A 114 7.18 -1.98 -2.31
CA TYR A 114 7.46 -1.74 -3.72
C TYR A 114 8.97 -1.61 -3.96
N LYS A 115 9.67 -0.85 -3.11
CA LYS A 115 11.13 -0.73 -3.15
C LYS A 115 11.85 -2.06 -2.94
N ILE A 116 11.46 -2.82 -1.93
CA ILE A 116 12.04 -4.15 -1.64
C ILE A 116 11.78 -5.11 -2.81
N ALA A 117 10.58 -5.08 -3.40
CA ALA A 117 10.24 -5.86 -4.58
C ALA A 117 11.16 -5.52 -5.77
N GLY A 118 11.44 -4.23 -6.00
CA GLY A 118 12.38 -3.79 -7.04
C GLY A 118 13.80 -4.30 -6.82
N LEU A 119 14.32 -4.18 -5.61
CA LEU A 119 15.65 -4.68 -5.26
C LEU A 119 15.75 -6.21 -5.44
N LYS A 120 14.73 -6.95 -4.98
CA LYS A 120 14.66 -8.41 -5.16
C LYS A 120 14.64 -8.79 -6.64
N LEU A 121 13.88 -8.08 -7.48
CA LEU A 121 13.82 -8.33 -8.92
C LEU A 121 15.13 -8.00 -9.64
N ASN A 122 15.94 -7.10 -9.09
CA ASN A 122 17.29 -6.78 -9.57
C ASN A 122 18.36 -7.75 -9.06
N GLY A 123 17.99 -8.77 -8.29
CA GLY A 123 18.90 -9.78 -7.75
C GLY A 123 19.65 -9.35 -6.49
N GLU A 124 19.23 -8.27 -5.84
CA GLU A 124 19.83 -7.82 -4.59
C GLU A 124 19.34 -8.65 -3.40
N ASN A 125 20.20 -8.85 -2.40
CA ASN A 125 19.79 -9.43 -1.12
C ASN A 125 19.06 -8.36 -0.30
N VAL A 126 17.77 -8.61 -0.03
CA VAL A 126 16.89 -7.66 0.64
C VAL A 126 16.62 -7.98 2.11
N ASP A 127 17.21 -9.03 2.69
CA ASP A 127 16.86 -9.52 4.03
C ASP A 127 17.02 -8.43 5.11
N ASN A 128 18.16 -7.74 5.10
CA ASN A 128 18.44 -6.65 6.03
C ASN A 128 17.48 -5.47 5.85
N ILE A 129 17.17 -5.11 4.60
CA ILE A 129 16.28 -3.99 4.27
C ILE A 129 14.83 -4.32 4.66
N LEU A 130 14.42 -5.57 4.45
CA LEU A 130 13.12 -6.08 4.83
C LEU A 130 12.96 -6.04 6.36
N GLU A 131 13.97 -6.50 7.11
CA GLU A 131 13.93 -6.46 8.57
C GLU A 131 13.90 -5.02 9.11
N GLN A 132 14.71 -4.11 8.56
CA GLN A 132 14.65 -2.69 8.92
C GLN A 132 13.28 -2.07 8.63
N SER A 133 12.67 -2.45 7.50
CA SER A 133 11.34 -1.98 7.11
C SER A 133 10.24 -2.49 8.04
N ARG A 134 10.35 -3.72 8.58
CA ARG A 134 9.47 -4.24 9.63
C ARG A 134 9.59 -3.43 10.92
N GLN A 135 10.81 -3.13 11.34
CA GLN A 135 11.06 -2.34 12.55
C GLN A 135 10.49 -0.91 12.42
N TYR A 136 10.70 -0.28 11.27
CA TYR A 136 10.12 1.02 10.95
C TYR A 136 8.58 0.98 10.99
N ALA A 137 7.97 -0.03 10.36
CA ALA A 137 6.52 -0.22 10.32
C ALA A 137 5.91 -0.36 11.73
N GLU A 138 6.54 -1.14 12.61
CA GLU A 138 6.10 -1.27 14.00
C GLU A 138 6.24 0.04 14.79
N GLY A 139 7.30 0.81 14.54
CA GLY A 139 7.46 2.16 15.09
C GLY A 139 6.35 3.11 14.65
N LEU A 140 6.03 3.11 13.35
CA LEU A 140 4.96 3.93 12.77
C LEU A 140 3.59 3.54 13.33
N LYS A 141 3.29 2.24 13.40
CA LYS A 141 2.05 1.71 13.99
C LYS A 141 1.86 2.18 15.43
N LYS A 142 2.91 2.14 16.26
CA LYS A 142 2.86 2.64 17.63
C LYS A 142 2.61 4.15 17.69
N LYS A 143 3.17 4.94 16.75
CA LYS A 143 2.96 6.39 16.68
C LYS A 143 1.51 6.72 16.31
N LEU A 144 0.98 6.10 15.26
CA LEU A 144 -0.41 6.30 14.81
C LEU A 144 -1.42 5.90 15.90
N ALA A 145 -1.18 4.79 16.60
CA ALA A 145 -2.03 4.35 17.70
C ALA A 145 -2.02 5.31 18.91
N LYS A 146 -0.94 6.08 19.10
CA LYS A 146 -0.88 7.14 20.13
C LYS A 146 -1.62 8.40 19.68
N GLU A 147 -1.52 8.75 18.40
CA GLU A 147 -2.23 9.91 17.82
C GLU A 147 -3.75 9.69 17.80
N ALA A 148 -4.22 8.49 17.47
CA ALA A 148 -5.65 8.16 17.47
C ALA A 148 -6.32 8.15 18.87
N LYS A 149 -5.52 8.25 19.94
CA LYS A 149 -6.00 8.31 21.33
C LYS A 149 -5.98 9.73 21.91
N LYS A 150 -5.49 10.71 21.16
CA LYS A 150 -5.54 12.13 21.49
C LYS A 150 -6.83 12.74 20.95
#